data_AF-A0A453NXQ1-F1
#
_entry.id   AF-A0A453NXQ1-F1
#
_cell.length_a   1.000
_cell.length_b   1.000
_cell.length_c   1.000
_cell.angle_alpha   90.00
_cell.angle_beta   90.00
_cell.angle_gamma   90.00
#
_symmetry.space_group_name_H-M   'P 1'
#
loop_
_entity.id
_entity.type
_entity.pdbx_description
1 polymer ?
#
loop_
_entity_poly.entity_id
_entity_poly.type
_entity_poly.pdbx_seq_one_letter_code
_entity_poly.pdbx_strand_id
1 'polypeptide(L)'
;MDIYKSEELFWQCRGGQNWLLKGDANTAYFQAIANSRRRKCAIPFLWDGDVLLESPVDISTHIYSFYKELFSAEPRGGVSRYADFWPLAG
;
A
#
# COMPACT_ATOMS: atom_id res chain seq x y z
N MET A 1 -2.46 4.95 42.91
CA MET A 1 -2.94 5.48 41.62
C MET A 1 -1.94 6.45 40.98
N ASP A 2 -1.25 7.29 41.76
CA ASP A 2 -0.33 8.30 41.19
C ASP A 2 0.96 7.75 40.55
N ILE A 3 1.44 6.59 41.00
CA ILE A 3 2.67 5.96 40.51
C ILE A 3 2.52 5.47 39.05
N TYR A 4 1.38 4.88 38.71
CA TYR A 4 1.10 4.44 37.33
C TYR A 4 0.92 5.63 36.38
N LYS A 5 0.40 6.74 36.89
CA LYS A 5 0.17 7.96 36.10
C LYS A 5 1.48 8.68 35.78
N SER A 6 2.42 8.74 36.73
CA SER A 6 3.74 9.30 36.49
C SER A 6 4.58 8.43 35.55
N GLU A 7 4.48 7.10 35.66
CA GLU A 7 5.12 6.16 34.75
C GLU A 7 4.56 6.30 33.31
N GLU A 8 3.24 6.40 33.16
CA GLU A 8 2.62 6.63 31.86
C GLU A 8 3.07 7.95 31.22
N LEU A 9 3.07 9.05 31.98
CA LEU A 9 3.55 10.36 31.50
C LEU A 9 5.03 10.32 31.08
N PHE A 10 5.86 9.60 31.84
CA PHE A 10 7.27 9.41 31.52
C PHE A 10 7.44 8.68 30.18
N TRP A 11 6.71 7.58 29.96
CA TRP A 11 6.77 6.82 28.72
C TRP A 11 6.18 7.59 27.52
N GLN A 12 5.12 8.38 27.72
CA GLN A 12 4.55 9.24 26.68
C GLN A 12 5.55 10.32 26.23
N CYS A 13 6.15 11.07 27.17
CA CYS A 13 7.16 12.08 26.85
C CYS A 13 8.37 11.47 26.13
N ARG A 14 8.84 10.31 26.60
CA ARG A 14 9.96 9.58 25.99
C ARG A 14 9.61 9.05 24.60
N GLY A 15 8.39 8.55 24.39
CA GLY A 15 7.89 8.14 23.09
C GLY A 15 7.85 9.29 22.09
N GLY A 16 7.32 10.45 22.51
CA GLY A 16 7.28 11.68 21.71
C GLY A 16 8.68 12.20 21.35
N GLN A 17 9.60 12.25 22.31
CA GLN A 17 11.00 12.62 22.04
C GLN A 17 11.67 11.65 21.07
N ASN A 18 11.43 10.34 21.22
CA ASN A 18 12.01 9.33 20.32
C ASN A 18 11.47 9.48 18.90
N TRP A 19 10.17 9.72 18.74
CA TRP A 19 9.55 10.02 17.43
C TRP A 19 10.10 11.30 16.81
N LEU A 20 10.23 12.38 17.59
CA LEU A 20 10.76 13.65 17.10
C LEU A 20 12.23 13.55 16.68
N LEU A 21 13.06 12.86 17.48
CA LEU A 21 14.50 12.77 17.26
C LEU A 21 14.89 11.71 16.23
N LYS A 22 14.14 10.61 16.12
CA LYS A 22 14.48 9.47 15.26
C LYS A 22 13.50 9.25 14.11
N GLY A 23 12.43 10.04 14.03
CA GLY A 23 11.34 9.82 13.09
C GLY A 23 10.55 8.57 13.43
N ASP A 24 9.75 8.11 12.48
CA ASP A 24 9.08 6.81 12.59
C ASP A 24 10.13 5.69 12.65
N ALA A 25 10.18 5.03 13.80
CA ALA A 25 11.11 3.94 14.09
C ALA A 25 11.02 2.79 13.07
N ASN A 26 9.90 2.66 12.34
CA ASN A 26 9.69 1.61 11.36
C ASN A 26 9.93 2.05 9.91
N THR A 27 10.11 3.34 9.64
CA THR A 27 10.26 3.84 8.27
C THR A 27 11.50 3.25 7.60
N ALA A 28 12.65 3.18 8.28
CA ALA A 28 13.86 2.58 7.72
C ALA A 28 13.67 1.08 7.37
N TYR A 29 12.94 0.35 8.22
CA TYR A 29 12.62 -1.06 7.99
C TYR A 29 11.75 -1.26 6.75
N PHE A 30 10.65 -0.52 6.65
CA PHE A 30 9.74 -0.62 5.50
C PHE A 30 10.38 -0.12 4.21
N GLN A 31 11.20 0.93 4.27
CA GLN A 31 12.00 1.39 3.13
C GLN A 31 12.98 0.33 2.66
N ALA A 32 13.69 -0.35 3.58
CA ALA A 32 14.61 -1.43 3.22
C ALA A 32 13.88 -2.59 2.52
N ILE A 33 12.70 -2.96 3.00
CA ILE A 33 11.87 -3.99 2.37
C ILE A 33 11.39 -3.54 0.98
N ALA A 34 10.86 -2.32 0.87
CA ALA A 34 10.41 -1.75 -0.40
C ALA A 34 11.54 -1.69 -1.43
N ASN A 35 12.74 -1.26 -1.01
CA ASN A 35 13.93 -1.20 -1.86
C ASN A 35 14.42 -2.60 -2.27
N SER A 36 14.38 -3.57 -1.36
CA SER A 36 14.70 -4.98 -1.66
C SER A 36 13.75 -5.53 -2.71
N ARG A 37 12.44 -5.28 -2.57
CA ARG A 37 11.43 -5.66 -3.57
C ARG A 37 11.65 -4.94 -4.89
N ARG A 38 11.88 -3.62 -4.88
CA ARG A 38 12.16 -2.83 -6.08
C ARG A 38 13.34 -3.37 -6.87
N ARG A 39 14.43 -3.78 -6.21
CA ARG A 39 15.60 -4.39 -6.88
C ARG A 39 15.29 -5.76 -7.48
N LYS A 40 14.52 -6.59 -6.79
CA LYS A 40 14.18 -7.96 -7.24
C LYS A 40 13.10 -8.00 -8.31
N CYS A 41 12.19 -7.04 -8.29
CA CYS A 41 11.01 -6.98 -9.16
C CYS A 41 11.14 -5.89 -10.24
N ALA A 42 12.34 -5.36 -10.48
CA ALA A 42 12.57 -4.44 -11.58
C ALA A 42 12.40 -5.21 -12.91
N ILE A 43 11.65 -4.60 -13.84
CA ILE A 43 11.49 -5.11 -15.21
C ILE A 43 12.35 -4.19 -16.08
N PRO A 44 13.57 -4.62 -16.47
CA PRO A 44 14.47 -3.79 -17.27
C PRO A 44 14.03 -3.70 -18.74
N PHE A 45 13.37 -4.74 -19.23
CA PHE A 45 12.94 -4.88 -20.61
C PHE A 45 11.57 -5.54 -20.64
N LEU A 46 10.70 -5.06 -21.52
CA LEU A 46 9.37 -5.62 -21.73
C LEU A 46 9.07 -5.68 -23.22
N TRP A 47 8.61 -6.83 -23.70
CA TRP A 47 8.15 -6.98 -25.08
C TRP A 47 6.67 -6.64 -25.19
N ASP A 48 6.32 -5.77 -26.13
CA ASP A 48 4.96 -5.46 -26.56
C ASP A 48 4.81 -5.90 -28.02
N GLY A 49 4.39 -7.15 -28.23
CA GLY A 49 4.44 -7.79 -29.55
C GLY A 49 5.87 -7.83 -30.09
N ASP A 50 6.11 -7.16 -31.21
CA ASP A 50 7.41 -7.07 -31.86
C ASP A 50 8.25 -5.85 -31.41
N VAL A 51 7.73 -5.03 -30.48
CA VAL A 51 8.42 -3.83 -29.97
C VAL A 51 9.06 -4.12 -28.62
N LEU A 52 10.34 -3.81 -28.48
CA LEU A 52 11.05 -3.88 -27.20
C LEU A 52 10.98 -2.54 -26.46
N LEU A 53 10.43 -2.56 -25.25
CA LEU A 53 10.41 -1.42 -24.34
C LEU A 53 11.60 -1.53 -23.36
N GLU A 54 12.50 -0.55 -23.41
CA GLU A 54 13.68 -0.46 -22.52
C GLU A 54 13.58 0.71 -21.52
N SER A 55 12.74 1.70 -21.85
CA SER A 55 12.52 2.88 -21.02
C SER A 55 11.62 2.53 -19.83
N PRO A 56 12.03 2.82 -18.58
CA PRO A 56 11.18 2.58 -17.40
C PRO A 56 9.83 3.30 -17.47
N VAL A 57 9.76 4.45 -18.14
CA VAL A 57 8.53 5.23 -18.32
C VAL A 57 7.59 4.51 -19.27
N ASP A 58 8.11 3.99 -20.38
CA ASP A 58 7.31 3.30 -21.39
C ASP A 58 6.81 1.96 -20.85
N ILE A 59 7.67 1.21 -20.16
CA ILE A 59 7.30 -0.02 -19.45
C ILE A 59 6.18 0.25 -18.44
N SER A 60 6.32 1.29 -17.60
CA SER A 60 5.30 1.64 -16.62
C SER A 60 3.97 2.05 -17.27
N THR A 61 4.04 2.80 -18.37
CA THR A 61 2.86 3.27 -19.10
C THR A 61 2.13 2.09 -19.75
N HIS A 62 2.87 1.19 -20.41
CA HIS A 62 2.31 -0.02 -21.02
C HIS A 62 1.64 -0.92 -19.96
N ILE A 63 2.32 -1.21 -18.85
CA ILE A 63 1.75 -2.03 -17.76
C ILE A 63 0.47 -1.40 -17.21
N TYR A 64 0.47 -0.08 -16.98
CA TYR A 64 -0.71 0.63 -16.48
C TYR A 64 -1.88 0.55 -17.46
N SER A 65 -1.66 0.86 -18.74
CA SER A 65 -2.69 0.81 -19.77
C SER A 65 -3.27 -0.60 -19.92
N PHE A 66 -2.42 -1.61 -19.98
CA PHE A 66 -2.83 -3.02 -20.07
C PHE A 66 -3.78 -3.42 -18.94
N TYR A 67 -3.39 -3.18 -17.68
CA TYR A 67 -4.23 -3.56 -16.54
C TYR A 67 -5.46 -2.67 -16.39
N LYS A 68 -5.36 -1.39 -16.75
CA LYS A 68 -6.51 -0.51 -16.80
C LYS A 68 -7.55 -1.06 -17.76
N GLU A 69 -7.19 -1.45 -18.96
CA GLU A 69 -8.10 -2.06 -19.94
C GLU A 69 -8.65 -3.40 -19.46
N LEU A 70 -7.79 -4.27 -18.93
CA LEU A 70 -8.16 -5.58 -18.42
C LEU A 70 -9.23 -5.50 -17.33
N PHE A 71 -9.08 -4.56 -16.39
CA PHE A 71 -10.02 -4.38 -15.28
C PHE A 71 -11.14 -3.37 -15.56
N SER A 72 -11.04 -2.55 -16.62
CA SER A 72 -12.16 -1.70 -17.08
C SER A 72 -13.15 -2.46 -17.97
N ALA A 73 -12.78 -3.66 -18.45
CA ALA A 73 -13.66 -4.53 -19.22
C ALA A 73 -14.74 -5.21 -18.34
N GLU A 74 -15.83 -4.46 -18.14
CA GLU A 74 -17.16 -4.81 -17.62
C GLU A 74 -17.32 -5.49 -16.25
N PRO A 75 -18.30 -5.03 -15.42
CA PRO A 75 -18.83 -5.80 -14.32
C PRO A 75 -19.72 -6.92 -14.87
N ARG A 76 -19.13 -8.05 -15.25
CA ARG A 76 -19.87 -9.29 -15.51
C ARG A 76 -20.37 -9.88 -14.20
N GLY A 77 -21.51 -9.39 -13.73
CA GLY A 77 -22.21 -9.94 -12.58
C GLY A 77 -22.87 -8.85 -11.75
N GLY A 78 -24.14 -8.59 -12.05
CA GLY A 78 -24.98 -7.73 -11.22
C GLY A 78 -25.06 -8.26 -9.79
N VAL A 79 -24.37 -7.59 -8.87
CA VAL A 79 -24.68 -7.71 -7.45
C VAL A 79 -25.97 -6.93 -7.23
N SER A 80 -27.10 -7.62 -7.38
CA SER A 80 -28.38 -7.09 -6.90
C SER A 80 -28.30 -7.03 -5.38
N ARG A 81 -28.48 -5.83 -4.81
CA ARG A 81 -28.65 -5.67 -3.37
C ARG A 81 -29.97 -6.36 -3.01
N TYR A 82 -29.86 -7.50 -2.34
CA TYR A 82 -31.02 -8.14 -1.73
C TYR A 82 -31.65 -7.17 -0.73
N ALA A 83 -32.90 -6.78 -0.98
CA ALA A 83 -33.56 -5.68 -0.28
C ALA A 83 -33.68 -5.90 1.25
N ASP A 84 -33.66 -7.16 1.70
CA ASP A 84 -34.01 -7.54 3.06
C ASP A 84 -32.83 -8.13 3.86
N PHE A 85 -31.61 -7.61 3.64
CA PHE A 85 -30.41 -8.16 4.29
C PHE A 85 -30.38 -7.97 5.81
N TRP A 86 -31.11 -6.99 6.36
CA TRP A 86 -31.22 -6.79 7.80
C TRP A 86 -32.67 -6.93 8.24
N PRO A 87 -33.02 -7.92 9.08
CA PRO A 87 -34.29 -7.88 9.77
C PRO A 87 -34.22 -6.69 10.73
N LEU A 88 -35.16 -5.75 10.57
CA LEU A 88 -35.38 -4.71 11.57
C LEU A 88 -35.64 -5.44 12.88
N ALA A 89 -34.71 -5.31 13.82
CA ALA A 89 -34.84 -5.86 15.15
C ALA A 89 -36.16 -5.32 15.75
N GLY A 90 -37.09 -6.23 15.99
CA GLY A 90 -38.35 -5.97 16.68
C GLY A 90 -38.14 -5.79 18.18
#